data_AF-A0A8A7GVY2-F1
#
_entry.id   AF-A0A8A7GVY2-F1
#
_cell.length_a   1.000
_cell.length_b   1.000
_cell.length_c   1.000
_cell.angle_alpha   90.00
_cell.angle_beta   90.00
_cell.angle_gamma   90.00
#
_symmetry.space_group_name_H-M   'P 1'
#
loop_
_entity.id
_entity.type
_entity.pdbx_description
1 polymer ?
#
loop_
_entity_poly.entity_id
_entity_poly.type
_entity_poly.pdbx_seq_one_letter_code
_entity_poly.pdbx_strand_id
1 'polypeptide(L)'
;MTEFLEKMFDRVYSEKDFSINIAIFVSGIAGVTCYLILHDYVLTLFSFIIVFPVVKIIAGGLYLRIITLKGEAVAEKRLAMLYNSLTGREKEVVMHFVTHGGSVMTWGQMNRLDDPEPGVESLARRGLLNTSVTMDGMRETFELDLTLFNYAYNYHPHQEKMLTSEE
;
A
#
# COMPACT_ATOMS: atom_id res chain seq x y z
N MET A 1 5.07 28.33 -10.05
CA MET A 1 3.85 28.21 -10.88
C MET A 1 3.42 26.74 -11.00
N THR A 2 4.34 25.85 -11.31
CA THR A 2 4.17 24.38 -11.25
C THR A 2 3.70 23.88 -9.88
N GLU A 3 4.30 24.36 -8.79
CA GLU A 3 3.96 23.93 -7.42
C GLU A 3 2.54 24.33 -6.97
N PHE A 4 2.04 25.48 -7.45
CA PHE A 4 0.67 25.93 -7.17
C PHE A 4 -0.35 25.18 -8.02
N LEU A 5 0.00 24.89 -9.28
CA LEU A 5 -0.77 23.98 -10.13
C LEU A 5 -0.82 22.59 -9.52
N GLU A 6 0.29 22.07 -9.01
CA GLU A 6 0.39 20.76 -8.37
C GLU A 6 -0.44 20.70 -7.08
N LYS A 7 -0.41 21.75 -6.25
CA LYS A 7 -1.27 21.87 -5.06
C LYS A 7 -2.75 21.99 -5.39
N MET A 8 -3.12 22.75 -6.43
CA MET A 8 -4.51 22.83 -6.89
C MET A 8 -4.95 21.51 -7.55
N PHE A 9 -4.05 20.84 -8.25
CA PHE A 9 -4.27 19.55 -8.86
C PHE A 9 -4.51 18.51 -7.76
N ASP A 10 -3.67 18.45 -6.72
CA ASP A 10 -3.84 17.61 -5.54
C ASP A 10 -5.15 17.92 -4.78
N ARG A 11 -5.54 19.19 -4.71
CA ARG A 11 -6.81 19.63 -4.09
C ARG A 11 -8.03 19.13 -4.88
N VAL A 12 -7.98 19.24 -6.21
CA VAL A 12 -9.03 18.73 -7.12
C VAL A 12 -9.00 17.20 -7.22
N TYR A 13 -7.83 16.57 -7.01
CA TYR A 13 -7.61 15.12 -6.99
C TYR A 13 -8.05 14.45 -5.68
N SER A 14 -8.17 15.18 -4.58
CA SER A 14 -8.54 14.64 -3.27
C SER A 14 -10.06 14.42 -3.10
N GLU A 15 -10.88 14.91 -4.02
CA GLU A 15 -12.33 14.73 -3.96
C GLU A 15 -12.75 13.43 -4.65
N LYS A 16 -13.72 12.75 -4.02
CA LYS A 16 -14.42 11.55 -4.52
C LYS A 16 -15.04 11.77 -5.92
N ASP A 17 -15.07 13.03 -6.38
CA ASP A 17 -15.66 13.53 -7.62
C ASP A 17 -14.61 13.87 -8.70
N PHE A 18 -13.34 13.46 -8.56
CA PHE A 18 -12.29 13.70 -9.57
C PHE A 18 -12.70 13.27 -11.00
N SER A 19 -13.27 12.07 -11.12
CA SER A 19 -13.79 11.55 -12.40
C SER A 19 -14.93 12.38 -12.96
N ILE A 20 -15.73 13.00 -12.10
CA ILE A 20 -16.85 13.87 -12.48
C ILE A 20 -16.31 15.21 -12.97
N ASN A 21 -15.37 15.84 -12.25
CA ASN A 21 -14.78 17.12 -12.63
C ASN A 21 -14.08 17.05 -14.00
N ILE A 22 -13.30 15.99 -14.25
CA ILE A 22 -12.68 15.76 -15.56
C ILE A 22 -13.74 15.52 -16.64
N ALA A 23 -14.75 14.70 -16.35
CA ALA A 23 -15.80 14.42 -17.31
C ALA A 23 -16.58 15.69 -17.71
N ILE A 24 -16.91 16.56 -16.75
CA ILE A 24 -17.56 17.85 -17.01
C ILE A 24 -16.67 18.73 -17.90
N PHE A 25 -15.39 18.85 -17.56
CA PHE A 25 -14.45 19.70 -18.30
C PHE A 25 -14.28 19.24 -19.76
N VAL A 26 -14.00 17.94 -19.97
CA VAL A 26 -13.80 17.38 -21.31
C VAL A 26 -15.08 17.40 -22.13
N SER A 27 -16.23 17.10 -21.51
CA SER A 27 -17.53 17.15 -22.19
C SER A 27 -17.90 18.58 -22.56
N GLY A 28 -17.57 19.56 -21.71
CA GLY A 28 -17.75 20.98 -21.98
C GLY A 28 -16.94 21.43 -23.20
N ILE A 29 -15.66 21.06 -23.27
CA ILE A 29 -14.81 21.34 -24.43
C ILE A 29 -15.38 20.67 -25.68
N ALA A 30 -15.68 19.37 -25.62
CA ALA A 30 -16.22 18.63 -26.77
C ALA A 30 -17.54 19.22 -27.28
N GLY A 31 -18.43 19.62 -26.37
CA GLY A 31 -19.68 20.30 -26.70
C GLY A 31 -19.46 21.66 -27.36
N VAL A 32 -18.62 22.51 -26.77
CA VAL A 32 -18.30 23.84 -27.35
C VAL A 32 -17.63 23.71 -28.72
N THR A 33 -16.70 22.78 -28.88
CA THR A 33 -16.06 22.50 -30.18
C THR A 33 -17.09 22.01 -31.22
N CYS A 34 -17.99 21.11 -30.83
CA CYS A 34 -19.06 20.61 -31.69
C CYS A 34 -19.98 21.75 -32.16
N TYR A 35 -20.37 22.63 -31.23
CA TYR A 35 -21.20 23.80 -31.51
C TYR A 35 -20.54 24.79 -32.48
N LEU A 36 -19.25 25.08 -32.29
CA LEU A 36 -18.52 26.01 -33.16
C LEU A 36 -18.34 25.49 -34.59
N ILE A 37 -18.29 24.17 -34.79
CA ILE A 37 -18.08 23.56 -36.11
C ILE A 37 -19.41 23.32 -36.82
N LEU A 38 -20.39 22.75 -36.14
CA LEU A 38 -21.63 22.29 -36.75
C LEU A 38 -22.76 23.31 -36.66
N HIS A 39 -22.62 24.33 -35.81
CA HIS A 39 -23.66 25.33 -35.50
C HIS A 39 -25.02 24.73 -35.10
N ASP A 40 -25.03 23.48 -34.64
CA ASP A 40 -26.24 22.74 -34.25
C ASP A 40 -26.22 22.43 -32.75
N TYR A 41 -27.23 22.95 -32.05
CA TYR A 41 -27.41 22.77 -30.62
C TYR A 41 -27.84 21.33 -30.24
N VAL A 42 -28.54 20.62 -31.13
CA VAL A 42 -29.01 19.25 -30.89
C VAL A 42 -27.82 18.29 -30.90
N LEU A 43 -26.99 18.37 -31.94
CA LEU A 43 -25.76 17.57 -32.03
C LEU A 43 -24.77 17.89 -30.91
N THR A 44 -24.72 19.14 -30.47
CA THR A 44 -23.93 19.56 -29.30
C THR A 44 -24.40 18.87 -28.01
N LEU A 45 -25.71 18.81 -27.77
CA LEU A 45 -26.29 18.15 -26.59
C LEU A 45 -26.01 16.65 -26.60
N PHE A 46 -26.19 15.98 -27.74
CA PHE A 46 -25.89 14.55 -27.87
C PHE A 46 -24.40 14.26 -27.66
N SER A 47 -23.51 15.09 -28.20
CA SER A 47 -22.07 14.99 -27.96
C SER A 47 -21.76 15.06 -26.46
N PHE A 48 -22.35 16.01 -25.73
CA PHE A 48 -22.15 16.14 -24.29
C PHE A 48 -22.63 14.91 -23.51
N ILE A 49 -23.83 14.40 -23.82
CA ILE A 49 -24.44 13.24 -23.16
C ILE A 49 -23.62 11.97 -23.37
N ILE A 50 -22.99 11.81 -24.54
CA ILE A 50 -22.20 10.61 -24.88
C ILE A 50 -20.76 10.72 -24.35
N VAL A 51 -20.11 11.87 -24.50
CA VAL A 51 -18.71 12.07 -24.07
C VAL A 51 -18.58 11.98 -22.55
N PHE A 52 -19.56 12.51 -21.81
CA PHE A 52 -19.54 12.53 -20.35
C PHE A 52 -19.35 11.16 -19.69
N PRO A 53 -20.20 10.14 -19.92
CA PRO A 53 -20.04 8.83 -19.29
C PRO A 53 -18.75 8.13 -19.73
N VAL A 54 -18.33 8.28 -20.99
CA VAL A 54 -17.10 7.66 -21.52
C VAL A 54 -15.88 8.21 -20.79
N VAL A 55 -15.77 9.54 -20.71
CA VAL A 55 -14.64 10.19 -20.03
C VAL A 55 -14.66 9.88 -18.53
N LYS A 56 -15.84 9.87 -17.90
CA LYS A 56 -15.98 9.55 -16.47
C LYS A 56 -15.44 8.16 -16.13
N ILE A 57 -15.76 7.15 -16.93
CA ILE A 57 -15.28 5.77 -16.72
C ILE A 57 -13.76 5.70 -16.88
N ILE A 58 -13.22 6.30 -17.94
CA ILE A 58 -11.77 6.28 -18.22
C ILE A 58 -11.00 7.00 -17.10
N ALA A 59 -11.45 8.20 -16.73
CA ALA A 59 -10.81 9.00 -15.68
C ALA A 59 -10.88 8.30 -14.31
N GLY A 60 -12.03 7.71 -13.97
CA GLY A 60 -12.20 6.94 -12.73
C GLY A 60 -11.29 5.72 -12.66
N GLY A 61 -11.19 4.95 -13.75
CA GLY A 61 -10.31 3.78 -13.83
C GLY A 61 -8.83 4.15 -13.72
N LEU A 62 -8.40 5.21 -14.41
CA LEU A 62 -7.01 5.68 -14.37
C LEU A 62 -6.63 6.20 -12.98
N TYR A 63 -7.53 6.97 -12.35
CA TYR A 63 -7.34 7.51 -11.00
C TYR A 63 -7.17 6.40 -9.97
N LEU A 64 -8.06 5.40 -9.99
CA LEU A 64 -7.98 4.27 -9.08
C LEU A 64 -6.64 3.54 -9.23
N ARG A 65 -6.20 3.28 -10.47
CA ARG A 65 -4.92 2.62 -10.76
C ARG A 65 -3.73 3.42 -10.27
N ILE A 66 -3.74 4.74 -10.42
CA ILE A 66 -2.65 5.59 -9.92
C ILE A 66 -2.60 5.60 -8.39
N ILE A 67 -3.76 5.67 -7.73
CA ILE A 67 -3.81 5.68 -6.26
C ILE A 67 -3.46 4.33 -5.67
N THR A 68 -3.88 3.22 -6.28
CA THR A 68 -3.47 1.90 -5.80
C THR A 68 -1.95 1.74 -5.91
N LEU A 69 -1.34 2.11 -7.05
CA LEU A 69 0.11 2.05 -7.23
C LEU A 69 0.88 2.97 -6.27
N LYS A 70 0.42 4.22 -6.09
CA LYS A 70 1.02 5.14 -5.11
C LYS A 70 0.81 4.65 -3.68
N GLY A 71 -0.35 4.08 -3.38
CA GLY A 71 -0.70 3.51 -2.09
C GLY A 71 0.20 2.34 -1.72
N GLU A 72 0.44 1.43 -2.66
CA GLU A 72 1.37 0.31 -2.53
C GLU A 72 2.80 0.82 -2.28
N ALA A 73 3.30 1.77 -3.08
CA ALA A 73 4.64 2.31 -2.90
C ALA A 73 4.82 3.07 -1.57
N VAL A 74 3.79 3.78 -1.09
CA VAL A 74 3.82 4.44 0.22
C VAL A 74 3.74 3.43 1.35
N ALA A 75 2.93 2.39 1.22
CA ALA A 75 2.86 1.29 2.18
C ALA A 75 4.21 0.58 2.30
N GLU A 76 4.82 0.19 1.17
CA GLU A 76 6.13 -0.44 1.13
C GLU A 76 7.21 0.43 1.80
N LYS A 77 7.25 1.73 1.49
CA LYS A 77 8.17 2.68 2.14
C LYS A 77 7.95 2.76 3.65
N ARG A 78 6.70 2.76 4.11
CA ARG A 78 6.37 2.77 5.55
C ARG A 78 6.83 1.49 6.23
N LEU A 79 6.61 0.34 5.61
CA LEU A 79 7.10 -0.94 6.12
C LEU A 79 8.64 -1.00 6.16
N ALA A 80 9.30 -0.50 5.12
CA ALA A 80 10.76 -0.41 5.10
C ALA A 80 11.30 0.48 6.22
N MET A 81 10.68 1.64 6.46
CA MET A 81 11.04 2.51 7.59
C MET A 81 10.79 1.83 8.94
N LEU A 82 9.65 1.15 9.08
CA LEU A 82 9.31 0.41 10.29
C LEU A 82 10.35 -0.67 10.58
N TYR A 83 10.66 -1.52 9.60
CA TYR A 83 11.65 -2.58 9.74
C TYR A 83 13.05 -2.01 10.03
N ASN A 84 13.45 -0.93 9.36
CA ASN A 84 14.73 -0.28 9.61
C ASN A 84 14.82 0.37 11.00
N SER A 85 13.69 0.79 11.58
CA SER A 85 13.60 1.33 12.94
C SER A 85 13.71 0.27 14.05
N LEU A 86 13.68 -1.02 13.69
CA LEU A 86 13.88 -2.11 14.63
C LEU A 86 15.34 -2.20 15.04
N THR A 87 15.56 -2.46 16.31
CA THR A 87 16.87 -2.78 16.90
C THR A 87 17.37 -4.15 16.42
N GLY A 88 18.66 -4.45 16.63
CA GLY A 88 19.24 -5.74 16.25
C GLY A 88 18.50 -6.93 16.86
N ARG A 89 18.19 -6.85 18.17
CA ARG A 89 17.43 -7.89 18.91
C ARG A 89 16.01 -8.08 18.38
N GLU A 90 15.32 -6.99 18.04
CA GLU A 90 13.98 -7.08 17.44
C GLU A 90 14.04 -7.72 16.04
N LYS A 91 15.04 -7.39 15.24
CA LYS A 91 15.26 -8.00 13.91
C LYS A 91 15.60 -9.49 14.02
N GLU A 92 16.37 -9.89 15.02
CA GLU A 92 16.67 -11.30 15.32
C GLU A 92 15.38 -12.09 15.57
N VAL A 93 14.49 -11.56 16.42
CA VAL A 93 13.18 -12.18 16.68
C VAL A 93 12.35 -12.26 15.40
N VAL A 94 12.22 -11.16 14.63
CA VAL A 94 11.48 -11.16 13.36
C VAL A 94 12.05 -12.20 12.38
N MET A 95 13.37 -12.27 12.27
CA MET A 95 14.03 -13.21 11.38
C MET A 95 13.82 -14.66 11.82
N HIS A 96 13.78 -14.89 13.13
CA HIS A 96 13.48 -16.20 13.69
C HIS A 96 12.09 -16.72 13.26
N PHE A 97 11.07 -15.84 13.17
CA PHE A 97 9.76 -16.18 12.57
C PHE A 97 9.89 -16.56 11.09
N VAL A 98 10.60 -15.75 10.30
CA VAL A 98 10.82 -15.99 8.86
C VAL A 98 11.51 -17.33 8.62
N THR A 99 12.57 -17.63 9.36
CA THR A 99 13.32 -18.90 9.26
C THR A 99 12.48 -20.11 9.68
N HIS A 100 11.59 -19.95 10.67
CA HIS A 100 10.63 -21.00 11.05
C HIS A 100 9.49 -21.17 10.04
N GLY A 101 9.30 -20.24 9.10
CA GLY A 101 8.33 -20.34 8.02
C GLY A 101 6.89 -20.01 8.41
N GLY A 102 6.67 -19.28 9.51
CA GLY A 102 5.33 -18.91 9.96
C GLY A 102 5.30 -17.61 10.74
N SER A 103 4.18 -16.89 10.67
CA SER A 103 3.91 -15.67 11.45
C SER A 103 3.49 -15.97 12.90
N VAL A 104 3.34 -17.25 13.26
CA VAL A 104 2.94 -17.71 14.59
C VAL A 104 3.93 -18.75 15.08
N MET A 105 4.38 -18.64 16.33
CA MET A 105 5.23 -19.64 16.96
C MET A 105 4.87 -19.84 18.43
N THR A 106 5.04 -21.06 18.91
CA THR A 106 4.90 -21.40 20.33
C THR A 106 6.10 -20.90 21.14
N TRP A 107 5.94 -20.76 22.46
CA TRP A 107 7.04 -20.48 23.37
C TRP A 107 8.24 -21.44 23.21
N GLY A 108 7.99 -22.73 23.04
CA GLY A 108 9.05 -23.73 22.85
C GLY A 108 9.85 -23.53 21.55
N GLN A 109 9.23 -22.94 20.53
CA GLN A 109 9.94 -22.55 19.31
C GLN A 109 10.71 -21.25 19.54
N MET A 110 10.10 -20.25 20.19
CA MET A 110 10.76 -18.96 20.51
C MET A 110 12.04 -19.13 21.35
N ASN A 111 12.02 -20.05 22.32
CA ASN A 111 13.15 -20.32 23.22
C ASN A 111 14.38 -20.95 22.54
N ARG A 112 14.32 -21.20 21.22
CA ARG A 112 15.49 -21.62 20.44
C ARG A 112 16.39 -20.46 20.06
N LEU A 113 15.88 -19.23 20.14
CA LEU A 113 16.67 -18.01 19.97
C LEU A 113 17.44 -17.73 21.27
N ASP A 114 18.66 -17.21 21.14
CA ASP A 114 19.49 -16.82 22.29
C ASP A 114 19.03 -15.47 22.84
N ASP A 115 18.59 -15.45 24.10
CA ASP A 115 18.07 -14.26 24.80
C ASP A 115 16.96 -13.50 24.04
N PRO A 116 15.78 -14.12 23.81
CA PRO A 116 14.70 -13.52 23.03
C PRO A 116 13.93 -12.42 23.78
N GLU A 117 13.97 -12.42 25.13
CA GLU A 117 13.11 -11.58 25.97
C GLU A 117 13.16 -10.08 25.62
N PRO A 118 14.33 -9.45 25.45
CA PRO A 118 14.37 -8.01 25.16
C PRO A 118 13.75 -7.67 23.80
N GLY A 119 13.94 -8.52 22.80
CA GLY A 119 13.36 -8.34 21.46
C GLY A 119 11.86 -8.59 21.45
N VAL A 120 11.40 -9.65 22.12
CA VAL A 120 9.98 -10.02 22.24
C VAL A 120 9.19 -8.93 22.96
N GLU A 121 9.66 -8.49 24.14
CA GLU A 121 9.00 -7.44 24.92
C GLU A 121 8.97 -6.10 24.21
N SER A 122 10.04 -5.74 23.49
CA SER A 122 10.10 -4.50 22.72
C SER A 122 9.13 -4.54 21.53
N LEU A 123 9.07 -5.64 20.78
CA LEU A 123 8.12 -5.82 19.68
C LEU A 123 6.66 -5.83 20.18
N ALA A 124 6.41 -6.46 21.34
CA ALA A 124 5.08 -6.48 21.95
C ALA A 124 4.63 -5.07 22.36
N ARG A 125 5.52 -4.27 22.97
CA ARG A 125 5.23 -2.86 23.30
C ARG A 125 4.98 -1.99 22.08
N ARG A 126 5.61 -2.31 20.94
CA ARG A 126 5.36 -1.64 19.65
C ARG A 126 4.06 -2.09 18.99
N GLY A 127 3.36 -3.09 19.53
CA GLY A 127 2.16 -3.68 18.94
C GLY A 127 2.44 -4.50 17.67
N LEU A 128 3.69 -4.92 17.47
CA LEU A 128 4.14 -5.72 16.33
C LEU A 128 4.16 -7.21 16.62
N LEU A 129 4.02 -7.57 17.90
CA LEU A 129 3.98 -8.93 18.40
C LEU A 129 2.85 -9.04 19.41
N ASN A 130 2.00 -10.04 19.28
CA ASN A 130 0.93 -10.33 20.23
C ASN A 130 1.09 -11.74 20.79
N THR A 131 0.47 -11.97 21.94
CA THR A 131 0.29 -13.31 22.48
C THR A 131 -1.13 -13.79 22.19
N SER A 132 -1.24 -15.05 21.82
CA SER A 132 -2.49 -15.72 21.49
C SER A 132 -2.40 -17.17 21.97
N VAL A 133 -3.43 -17.95 21.67
CA VAL A 133 -3.47 -19.38 21.94
C VAL A 133 -3.60 -20.11 20.61
N THR A 134 -2.90 -21.24 20.51
CA THR A 134 -3.06 -22.23 19.45
C THR A 134 -4.53 -22.56 19.18
N MET A 135 -4.83 -23.00 17.95
CA MET A 135 -6.19 -23.37 17.54
C MET A 135 -6.79 -24.51 18.36
N ASP A 136 -5.95 -25.35 18.97
CA ASP A 136 -6.38 -26.41 19.90
C ASP A 136 -6.69 -25.89 21.31
N GLY A 137 -6.42 -24.61 21.60
CA GLY A 137 -6.66 -23.96 22.87
C GLY A 137 -5.65 -24.32 23.98
N MET A 138 -4.59 -25.06 23.67
CA MET A 138 -3.75 -25.69 24.71
C MET A 138 -2.40 -25.02 24.93
N ARG A 139 -1.89 -24.25 23.96
CA ARG A 139 -0.55 -23.66 24.01
C ARG A 139 -0.57 -22.18 23.68
N GLU A 140 0.11 -21.40 24.50
CA GLU A 140 0.42 -20.00 24.20
C GLU A 140 1.34 -19.89 22.98
N THR A 141 1.02 -18.91 22.14
CA THR A 141 1.74 -18.60 20.90
C THR A 141 2.01 -17.12 20.80
N PHE A 142 3.16 -16.78 20.22
CA PHE A 142 3.46 -15.46 19.72
C PHE A 142 3.00 -15.33 18.28
N GLU A 143 2.33 -14.24 17.99
CA GLU A 143 1.85 -13.86 16.66
C GLU A 143 2.54 -12.56 16.25
N LEU A 144 3.38 -12.64 15.22
CA LEU A 144 4.01 -11.50 14.60
C LEU A 144 3.03 -10.82 13.64
N ASP A 145 3.05 -9.49 13.59
CA ASP A 145 2.28 -8.74 12.61
C ASP A 145 2.52 -9.28 11.19
N LEU A 146 1.43 -9.64 10.52
CA LEU A 146 1.48 -10.33 9.23
C LEU A 146 2.12 -9.46 8.14
N THR A 147 1.95 -8.14 8.22
CA THR A 147 2.54 -7.22 7.23
C THR A 147 4.06 -7.15 7.41
N LEU A 148 4.53 -7.09 8.65
CA LEU A 148 5.94 -7.14 8.99
C LEU A 148 6.58 -8.50 8.63
N PHE A 149 5.90 -9.61 8.92
CA PHE A 149 6.34 -10.96 8.55
C PHE A 149 6.52 -11.07 7.03
N ASN A 150 5.51 -10.70 6.25
CA ASN A 150 5.56 -10.77 4.79
C ASN A 150 6.65 -9.88 4.21
N TYR A 151 6.84 -8.68 4.77
CA TYR A 151 7.94 -7.80 4.36
C TYR A 151 9.30 -8.45 4.61
N ALA A 152 9.53 -8.97 5.82
CA ALA A 152 10.78 -9.62 6.18
C ALA A 152 11.02 -10.91 5.36
N TYR A 153 9.99 -11.70 5.11
CA TYR A 153 10.05 -12.90 4.26
C TYR A 153 10.47 -12.58 2.83
N ASN A 154 9.92 -11.52 2.23
CA ASN A 154 10.31 -11.07 0.89
C ASN A 154 11.71 -10.43 0.84
N TYR A 155 12.17 -9.86 1.95
CA TYR A 155 13.50 -9.23 2.07
C TYR A 155 14.62 -10.26 2.34
N HIS A 156 14.34 -11.31 3.10
CA HIS A 156 15.27 -12.39 3.44
C HIS A 156 16.04 -13.01 2.24
N PRO A 157 15.39 -13.38 1.10
CA PRO A 157 16.10 -13.93 -0.05
C PRO A 157 17.07 -12.95 -0.72
N HIS A 158 16.92 -11.63 -0.51
CA HIS A 158 17.88 -10.64 -1.00
C HIS A 158 19.14 -10.58 -0.14
N GLN A 159 19.03 -10.85 1.17
CA GLN A 159 20.16 -10.86 2.08
C GLN A 159 21.04 -12.10 1.86
N GLU A 160 20.41 -13.27 1.68
CA GLU A 160 21.11 -14.54 1.39
C GLU A 160 21.87 -14.50 0.05
N LYS A 161 21.29 -13.91 -0.99
CA LYS A 161 21.96 -13.72 -2.29
C LYS A 161 23.15 -12.76 -2.25
N MET A 162 23.09 -11.69 -1.46
CA MET A 162 24.23 -10.77 -1.32
C MET A 162 25.42 -11.45 -0.63
N LEU A 163 25.17 -12.28 0.39
CA LEU A 163 26.22 -13.04 1.09
C LEU A 163 26.91 -14.08 0.19
N THR A 164 26.19 -14.72 -0.74
CA THR A 164 26.79 -15.67 -1.71
C THR A 164 27.48 -15.02 -2.91
N SER A 165 27.42 -13.69 -3.04
CA SER A 165 28.05 -12.95 -4.16
C SER A 165 29.45 -12.41 -3.81
N GLU A 166 29.87 -12.54 -2.54
CA GLU A 166 31.16 -12.07 -2.03
C GLU A 166 32.14 -13.22 -1.72
N GLU A 167 31.80 -14.47 -2.09
CA GLU A 167 32.70 -15.64 -2.10
C GLU A 167 33.22 -15.94 -3.51
#